data_AF-A0A934V4W6-F1
#
_entry.id   AF-A0A934V4W6-F1
#
_cell.length_a   1.000
_cell.length_b   1.000
_cell.length_c   1.000
_cell.angle_alpha   90.00
_cell.angle_beta   90.00
_cell.angle_gamma   90.00
#
_symmetry.space_group_name_H-M   'P 1'
#
loop_
_entity.id
_entity.type
_entity.pdbx_description
1 polymer ?
#
loop_
_entity_poly.entity_id
_entity_poly.type
_entity_poly.pdbx_seq_one_letter_code
_entity_poly.pdbx_strand_id
1 'polypeptide(L)' 'MSWAMGPDGTEYAMVSGDQWLELYVAMRDGDEDRAIGLLLEVKPSHWPLLDERLDEDPLEAGESR' A
#
# COMPACT_ATOMS: atom_id res chain seq x y z
N MET A 1 -10.22 -6.49 -10.19
CA MET A 1 -8.96 -6.79 -9.49
C MET A 1 -7.91 -5.81 -10.01
N SER A 2 -7.32 -4.98 -9.15
CA SER A 2 -6.40 -3.88 -9.52
C SER A 2 -5.01 -4.07 -8.90
N TRP A 3 -4.39 -5.22 -9.16
CA TRP A 3 -3.03 -5.53 -8.69
C TRP A 3 -2.28 -6.39 -9.71
N ALA A 4 -0.95 -6.39 -9.62
CA ALA A 4 -0.05 -7.12 -10.50
C ALA A 4 1.09 -7.80 -9.73
N MET A 5 1.63 -8.88 -10.30
CA MET A 5 2.80 -9.60 -9.78
C MET A 5 4.06 -9.19 -10.54
N GLY A 6 5.11 -8.83 -9.81
CA GLY A 6 6.46 -8.67 -10.33
C GLY A 6 7.14 -10.02 -10.64
N PRO A 7 8.24 -10.01 -11.42
CA PRO A 7 9.00 -11.21 -11.75
C PRO A 7 9.70 -11.86 -10.55
N ASP A 8 9.85 -11.12 -9.45
CA ASP A 8 10.38 -11.54 -8.15
C ASP A 8 9.29 -12.05 -7.20
N GLY A 9 8.03 -12.08 -7.63
CA GLY A 9 6.88 -12.43 -6.80
C GLY A 9 6.34 -11.28 -5.95
N THR A 10 6.87 -10.05 -6.10
CA THR A 10 6.37 -8.89 -5.38
C THR A 10 5.00 -8.47 -5.91
N GLU A 11 4.05 -8.19 -5.02
CA GLU A 11 2.74 -7.68 -5.39
C GLU A 11 2.71 -6.16 -5.43
N TYR A 12 2.08 -5.61 -6.48
CA TYR A 12 1.90 -4.17 -6.68
C TYR A 12 0.43 -3.84 -6.81
N ALA A 13 -0.04 -2.86 -6.03
CA ALA A 13 -1.35 -2.28 -6.26
C ALA A 13 -1.31 -1.33 -7.46
N MET A 14 -2.32 -1.38 -8.32
CA MET A 14 -2.43 -0.48 -9.47
C MET A 14 -3.23 0.77 -9.06
N VAL A 15 -2.62 1.94 -9.25
CA VAL A 15 -3.23 3.25 -9.00
C VAL A 15 -3.58 3.88 -10.34
N SER A 16 -4.80 4.39 -10.51
CA SER A 16 -5.15 5.19 -11.69
C SER A 16 -4.48 6.57 -11.67
N GLY A 17 -4.42 7.26 -12.80
CA GLY A 17 -3.88 8.64 -12.85
C GLY A 17 -4.61 9.59 -11.90
N ASP A 18 -5.93 9.46 -11.80
CA ASP A 18 -6.77 10.30 -10.93
C ASP A 18 -6.51 9.99 -9.44
N GLN A 19 -6.43 8.71 -9.07
CA GLN A 19 -6.10 8.28 -7.70
C GLN A 19 -4.71 8.76 -7.28
N TRP A 20 -3.74 8.74 -8.21
CA TRP A 20 -2.41 9.27 -7.96
C TRP A 20 -2.42 10.78 -7.72
N LEU A 21 -3.17 11.53 -8.53
CA LEU A 21 -3.29 12.98 -8.38
C LEU A 21 -3.97 13.35 -7.05
N GLU A 22 -5.05 12.66 -6.68
CA GLU A 22 -5.73 12.87 -5.39
C GLU A 22 -4.80 12.59 -4.21
N LEU A 23 -4.05 11.49 -4.26
CA LEU A 23 -3.08 11.16 -3.22
C LEU A 23 -1.98 12.23 -3.12
N TYR A 24 -1.48 12.73 -4.25
CA TYR A 24 -0.49 13.78 -4.29
C TYR A 24 -0.99 15.09 -3.64
N VAL A 25 -2.22 15.49 -3.96
CA VAL A 25 -2.84 16.71 -3.39
C VAL A 25 -3.04 16.55 -1.88
N ALA A 26 -3.59 15.42 -1.42
CA ALA A 26 -3.81 15.16 0.00
C ALA A 26 -2.50 15.24 0.80
N MET A 27 -1.43 14.61 0.29
CA MET A 27 -0.10 14.66 0.92
C MET A 27 0.50 16.07 0.92
N ARG A 28 0.31 16.85 -0.15
CA ARG A 28 0.80 18.22 -0.26
C ARG A 28 0.11 19.16 0.73
N ASP A 29 -1.19 18.97 0.95
CA ASP A 29 -2.01 19.79 1.83
C ASP A 29 -1.92 19.35 3.30
N GLY A 30 -1.23 18.24 3.58
CA GLY A 30 -1.10 17.66 4.93
C GLY A 30 -2.35 16.93 5.42
N ASP A 31 -3.24 16.55 4.51
CA ASP A 31 -4.46 15.78 4.80
C ASP A 31 -4.14 14.28 4.84
N GLU A 32 -3.55 13.86 5.96
CA GLU A 32 -3.10 12.49 6.18
C GLU A 32 -4.27 11.49 6.20
N ASP A 33 -5.41 11.86 6.80
CA ASP A 33 -6.61 11.01 6.85
C ASP A 33 -7.12 10.70 5.44
N ARG A 34 -7.17 11.71 4.56
CA ARG A 34 -7.57 11.49 3.16
C ARG A 34 -6.55 10.62 2.41
N ALA A 35 -5.25 10.86 2.61
CA ALA A 35 -4.20 10.07 1.98
C ALA A 35 -4.27 8.58 2.38
N ILE A 36 -4.46 8.30 3.67
CA ILE A 36 -4.62 6.94 4.19
C ILE A 36 -5.88 6.29 3.61
N GLY A 37 -7.01 7.02 3.57
CA GLY A 37 -8.25 6.52 2.97
C GLY A 37 -8.06 6.08 1.51
N LEU A 38 -7.39 6.90 0.69
CA LEU A 38 -7.08 6.58 -0.70
C LEU A 38 -6.20 5.34 -0.84
N LEU A 39 -5.18 5.19 0.02
CA LEU A 39 -4.33 4.00 0.02
C LEU A 39 -5.11 2.73 0.38
N LEU A 40 -6.02 2.82 1.34
CA LEU A 40 -6.88 1.69 1.74
C LEU A 40 -7.90 1.30 0.66
N GLU A 41 -8.40 2.25 -0.12
CA GLU A 41 -9.27 1.97 -1.28
C GLU A 41 -8.54 1.24 -2.41
N VAL A 42 -7.27 1.57 -2.63
CA VAL A 42 -6.43 0.92 -3.66
C VAL A 42 -5.89 -0.43 -3.21
N LYS A 43 -5.69 -0.59 -1.90
CA LYS A 43 -5.11 -1.78 -1.30
C LYS A 43 -5.90 -3.05 -1.67
N PRO A 44 -5.22 -4.09 -2.20
CA PRO A 44 -5.86 -5.38 -2.43
C PRO A 44 -6.39 -6.00 -1.13
N SER A 45 -7.60 -6.56 -1.18
CA SER A 45 -8.30 -7.07 0.01
C SER A 45 -7.60 -8.23 0.71
N HIS A 46 -6.70 -8.95 0.01
CA HIS A 46 -5.94 -10.06 0.57
C HIS A 46 -4.62 -9.63 1.21
N TRP A 47 -4.24 -8.36 1.10
CA TRP A 47 -3.08 -7.83 1.82
C TRP A 47 -3.41 -7.64 3.30
N PRO A 48 -2.51 -8.04 4.22
CA PRO A 48 -2.72 -7.90 5.66
C PRO A 48 -2.97 -6.44 6.04
N LEU A 49 -3.82 -6.19 7.03
CA LEU A 49 -4.07 -4.85 7.57
C LEU A 49 -2.75 -4.23 8.05
N LEU A 50 -2.59 -2.90 7.90
CA LEU A 50 -1.34 -2.25 8.26
C LEU A 50 -1.02 -2.49 9.75
N ASP A 51 -2.06 -2.50 10.58
CA ASP A 51 -2.00 -2.78 12.01
C ASP A 51 -1.53 -4.22 12.32
N GLU A 52 -1.76 -5.19 11.43
CA GLU A 52 -1.30 -6.57 11.59
C GLU A 52 0.19 -6.73 11.30
N ARG A 53 0.81 -5.78 10.58
CA ARG A 53 2.24 -5.80 10.21
C ARG A 53 3.13 -4.95 11.11
N LEU A 54 2.57 -4.09 11.96
CA LEU A 54 3.38 -3.28 12.89
C LEU A 54 3.99 -4.13 14.03
N ASP A 55 3.44 -5.32 14.27
CA ASP A 55 3.97 -6.31 15.22
C ASP A 55 5.10 -7.17 14.62
N GLU A 56 5.27 -7.16 13.29
CA GLU A 56 6.32 -7.89 12.59
C GLU A 56 7.43 -6.90 12.20
N ASP A 57 8.55 -6.94 12.92
CA ASP A 57 9.74 -6.19 12.54
C ASP A 57 10.16 -6.60 11.11
N PRO A 58 10.20 -5.68 10.13
CA PRO A 58 10.53 -6.02 8.74
C PRO A 58 11.94 -6.59 8.57
N LEU A 59 12.77 -6.62 9.62
CA LEU A 59 14.06 -7.29 9.66
C LEU A 59 14.00 -8.80 9.97
N GLU A 60 12.92 -9.33 10.55
CA GLU A 60 12.83 -10.77 10.87
C GLU A 60 12.31 -11.64 9.72
N ALA A 61 11.58 -11.06 8.76
CA ALA A 61 11.04 -11.79 7.60
C ALA A 61 12.12 -12.22 6.57
N GLY A 62 13.38 -11.81 6.76
CA GLY A 62 14.50 -12.04 5.84
C GLY A 62 15.43 -13.22 6.16
N GLU A 63 15.30 -13.85 7.34
CA GLU A 63 16.20 -14.93 7.76
C GLU A 63 15.46 -16.25 7.95
N SER A 64 15.10 -16.89 6.83
CA SER A 64 14.91 -18.34 6.81
C SER A 64 15.58 -18.90 5.56
N ARG A 65 16.86 -19.22 5.73
CA ARG A 65 17.67 -20.01 4.80
C ARG A 65 17.99 -21.36 5.43
#